data_AF-A0A4Y9MC73-F1
#
_entry.id   AF-A0A4Y9MC73-F1
#
_cell.length_a   1.000
_cell.length_b   1.000
_cell.length_c   1.000
_cell.angle_alpha   90.00
_cell.angle_beta   90.00
_cell.angle_gamma   90.00
#
_symmetry.space_group_name_H-M   'P 1'
#
loop_
_entity.id
_entity.type
_entity.pdbx_description
1 polymer ?
#
loop_
_entity_poly.entity_id
_entity_poly.type
_entity_poly.pdbx_seq_one_letter_code
_entity_poly.pdbx_strand_id
1 'polypeptide(L)'
;MATPFEDRPSADEARETLRQLAADEDAVRYPPIPAWFFLVQAAATAGVFLVRLLPESDGGRYTQLLAILAIALAAGGLGQKYWLNRDGVSWATARPRDLLPFLVGIVGTYALCWVVAETTGARWAWLVGAVVAATIVLATGRSYRREFG
;
A
#
# COMPACT_ATOMS: atom_id res chain seq x y z
N MET A 1 50.75 34.38 -1.11
CA MET A 1 49.41 34.02 -0.61
C MET A 1 48.53 33.74 -1.81
N ALA A 2 48.27 32.47 -2.11
CA ALA A 2 47.32 32.04 -3.13
C ALA A 2 46.32 31.10 -2.44
N THR A 3 45.06 31.48 -2.44
CA THR A 3 43.93 30.66 -2.00
C THR A 3 43.59 29.67 -3.11
N PRO A 4 43.65 28.34 -2.90
CA PRO A 4 43.22 27.40 -3.92
C PRO A 4 41.69 27.38 -3.95
N PHE A 5 41.11 27.91 -5.04
CA PHE A 5 39.71 27.74 -5.42
C PHE A 5 39.54 26.52 -6.34
N GLU A 6 40.14 25.39 -5.99
CA GLU A 6 40.00 24.11 -6.72
C GLU A 6 39.53 23.03 -5.75
N ASP A 7 38.30 23.16 -5.29
CA ASP A 7 37.60 22.07 -4.61
C ASP A 7 36.16 21.98 -5.16
N ARG A 8 36.06 22.01 -6.49
CA ARG A 8 34.81 21.68 -7.18
C ARG A 8 34.86 20.18 -7.48
N PRO A 9 33.86 19.40 -7.03
CA PRO A 9 33.83 17.98 -7.31
C PRO A 9 33.86 17.75 -8.82
N SER A 10 34.62 16.74 -9.22
CA SER A 10 34.62 16.27 -10.60
C SER A 10 33.21 15.82 -11.00
N ALA A 11 32.92 15.78 -12.30
CA ALA A 11 31.62 15.33 -12.79
C ALA A 11 31.29 13.90 -12.33
N ASP A 12 32.30 13.07 -12.11
CA ASP A 12 32.13 11.69 -11.63
C ASP A 12 31.89 11.64 -10.13
N GLU A 13 32.58 12.44 -9.31
CA GLU A 13 32.27 12.60 -7.89
C GLU A 13 30.86 13.16 -7.69
N ALA A 14 30.45 14.16 -8.47
CA ALA A 14 29.10 14.69 -8.41
C ALA A 14 28.04 13.64 -8.76
N ARG A 15 28.28 12.81 -9.79
CA ARG A 15 27.37 11.70 -10.14
C ARG A 15 27.29 10.65 -9.04
N GLU A 16 28.42 10.33 -8.42
CA GLU A 16 28.47 9.32 -7.36
C GLU A 16 27.81 9.82 -6.07
N THR A 17 28.05 11.08 -5.68
CA THR A 17 27.34 11.72 -4.57
C THR A 17 25.83 11.77 -4.83
N LEU A 18 25.39 12.08 -6.05
CA LEU A 18 23.97 12.06 -6.39
C LEU A 18 23.36 10.65 -6.33
N ARG A 19 24.11 9.60 -6.69
CA ARG A 19 23.66 8.21 -6.53
C ARG A 19 23.56 7.80 -5.08
N GLN A 20 24.53 8.17 -4.24
CA GLN A 20 24.48 7.92 -2.80
C GLN A 20 23.30 8.64 -2.15
N LEU A 21 23.10 9.92 -2.45
CA LEU A 21 21.95 10.68 -1.94
C LEU A 21 20.61 10.05 -2.37
N ALA A 22 20.49 9.58 -3.61
CA ALA A 22 19.30 8.89 -4.07
C ALA A 22 19.07 7.56 -3.33
N ALA A 23 20.14 6.80 -3.06
CA ALA A 23 20.06 5.55 -2.30
C ALA A 23 19.66 5.81 -0.83
N ASP A 24 20.22 6.84 -0.21
CA ASP A 24 19.90 7.25 1.16
C ASP A 24 18.44 7.76 1.25
N GLU A 25 17.97 8.53 0.27
CA GLU A 25 16.58 8.97 0.17
C GLU A 25 15.62 7.77 0.06
N ASP A 26 15.94 6.79 -0.78
CA ASP A 26 15.11 5.60 -0.95
C ASP A 26 15.13 4.69 0.30
N ALA A 27 16.25 4.59 1.01
CA ALA A 27 16.35 3.86 2.28
C ALA A 27 15.51 4.48 3.40
N VAL A 28 15.40 5.81 3.44
CA VAL A 28 14.52 6.54 4.37
C VAL A 28 13.05 6.39 3.97
N ARG A 29 12.76 6.35 2.66
CA ARG A 29 11.41 6.27 2.11
C ARG A 29 10.78 4.89 2.23
N TYR A 30 11.55 3.82 2.05
CA TYR A 30 11.05 2.44 2.01
C TYR A 30 11.71 1.56 3.09
N PRO A 31 11.32 1.73 4.37
CA PRO A 31 11.89 0.92 5.44
C PRO A 31 11.44 -0.54 5.38
N PRO A 32 12.21 -1.49 5.93
CA PRO A 32 11.77 -2.87 6.03
C PRO A 32 10.49 -2.99 6.86
N ILE A 33 9.43 -3.50 6.25
CA ILE A 33 8.12 -3.74 6.88
C ILE A 33 8.02 -5.21 7.31
N PRO A 34 7.53 -5.50 8.53
CA PRO A 34 7.32 -6.88 8.99
C PRO A 34 6.40 -7.68 8.07
N ALA A 35 6.72 -8.95 7.82
CA ALA A 35 5.94 -9.81 6.92
C ALA A 35 4.45 -9.94 7.33
N TRP A 36 4.18 -9.96 8.64
CA TRP A 36 2.82 -10.08 9.17
C TRP A 36 1.94 -8.88 8.81
N PHE A 37 2.51 -7.68 8.59
CA PHE A 37 1.76 -6.49 8.20
C PHE A 37 1.01 -6.74 6.89
N PHE A 38 1.69 -7.33 5.90
CA PHE A 38 1.08 -7.64 4.60
C PHE A 38 0.00 -8.72 4.71
N LEU A 39 0.14 -9.68 5.64
CA LEU A 39 -0.90 -10.66 5.93
C LEU A 39 -2.15 -9.98 6.51
N VAL A 40 -1.97 -9.09 7.49
CA VAL A 40 -3.07 -8.33 8.09
C VAL A 40 -3.74 -7.42 7.07
N GLN A 41 -2.97 -6.70 6.25
CA GLN A 41 -3.49 -5.85 5.19
C GLN A 41 -4.26 -6.65 4.13
N ALA A 42 -3.76 -7.84 3.77
CA ALA A 42 -4.42 -8.72 2.82
C ALA A 42 -5.76 -9.22 3.36
N ALA A 43 -5.79 -9.65 4.63
CA ALA A 43 -7.01 -10.07 5.31
C ALA A 43 -8.02 -8.92 5.45
N ALA A 44 -7.56 -7.73 5.83
CA ALA A 44 -8.37 -6.53 5.91
C ALA A 44 -9.00 -6.17 4.57
N THR A 45 -8.19 -6.17 3.51
CA THR A 45 -8.63 -5.84 2.15
C THR A 45 -9.61 -6.88 1.62
N ALA A 46 -9.34 -8.18 1.81
CA ALA A 46 -10.30 -9.24 1.51
C ALA A 46 -11.61 -9.06 2.28
N GLY A 47 -11.54 -8.68 3.55
CA GLY A 47 -12.69 -8.37 4.39
C GLY A 47 -13.63 -7.34 3.76
N VAL A 48 -13.09 -6.27 3.15
CA VAL A 48 -13.90 -5.24 2.46
C VAL A 48 -14.76 -5.83 1.34
N PHE A 49 -14.24 -6.81 0.59
CA PHE A 49 -15.00 -7.50 -0.44
C PHE A 49 -16.05 -8.43 0.19
N LEU A 50 -15.67 -9.20 1.21
CA LEU A 50 -16.55 -10.17 1.87
C LEU A 50 -17.72 -9.51 2.60
N VAL A 51 -17.57 -8.27 3.07
CA VAL A 51 -18.66 -7.49 3.69
C VAL A 51 -19.87 -7.37 2.75
N ARG A 52 -19.68 -7.38 1.43
CA ARG A 52 -20.77 -7.32 0.44
C ARG A 52 -21.63 -8.59 0.37
N LEU A 53 -21.20 -9.66 1.03
CA LEU A 53 -21.97 -10.90 1.19
C LEU A 53 -22.92 -10.85 2.39
N LEU A 54 -22.80 -9.85 3.27
CA LEU A 54 -23.73 -9.70 4.39
C LEU A 54 -25.16 -9.41 3.89
N PRO A 55 -26.19 -9.77 4.68
CA PRO A 55 -27.58 -9.47 4.36
C PRO A 55 -27.81 -7.97 4.11
N GLU A 56 -28.74 -7.64 3.22
CA GLU A 56 -29.08 -6.24 2.88
C GLU A 56 -30.21 -5.66 3.75
N SER A 57 -30.64 -6.39 4.79
CA SER A 57 -31.57 -5.87 5.78
C SER A 57 -31.01 -4.62 6.47
N ASP A 58 -31.87 -3.81 7.10
CA ASP A 58 -31.42 -2.59 7.79
C ASP A 58 -30.33 -2.89 8.83
N GLY A 59 -30.48 -3.97 9.62
CA GLY A 59 -29.43 -4.45 10.53
C GLY A 59 -28.16 -4.93 9.82
N GLY A 60 -28.30 -5.51 8.64
CA GLY A 60 -27.18 -5.90 7.78
C GLY A 60 -26.38 -4.70 7.26
N ARG A 61 -27.05 -3.62 6.85
CA ARG A 61 -26.40 -2.36 6.41
C ARG A 61 -25.56 -1.72 7.53
N TYR A 62 -26.09 -1.67 8.76
CA TYR A 62 -25.30 -1.19 9.91
C TYR A 62 -24.08 -2.06 10.16
N THR A 63 -24.23 -3.39 10.07
CA THR A 63 -23.12 -4.34 10.23
C THR A 63 -22.05 -4.15 9.16
N GLN A 64 -22.45 -3.91 7.90
CA GLN A 64 -21.52 -3.61 6.81
C GLN A 64 -20.73 -2.33 7.06
N LEU A 65 -21.41 -1.24 7.47
CA LEU A 65 -20.76 0.04 7.77
C LEU A 65 -19.77 -0.09 8.93
N LEU A 66 -20.16 -0.77 10.01
CA LEU A 66 -19.27 -1.01 11.16
C LEU A 66 -18.05 -1.85 10.78
N ALA A 67 -18.23 -2.87 9.95
CA ALA A 67 -17.12 -3.70 9.47
C ALA A 67 -16.14 -2.90 8.59
N ILE A 68 -16.65 -2.09 7.66
CA ILE A 68 -15.81 -1.21 6.83
C ILE A 68 -15.05 -0.21 7.70
N LEU A 69 -15.73 0.42 8.66
CA LEU A 69 -15.10 1.37 9.58
C LEU A 69 -14.01 0.71 10.41
N ALA A 70 -14.28 -0.48 10.97
CA ALA A 70 -13.29 -1.22 11.74
C ALA A 70 -12.06 -1.58 10.90
N ILE A 71 -12.27 -2.03 9.66
CA ILE A 71 -11.19 -2.32 8.71
C ILE A 71 -10.39 -1.06 8.38
N ALA A 72 -11.07 0.06 8.08
CA ALA A 72 -10.45 1.33 7.75
C ALA A 72 -9.63 1.89 8.92
N LEU A 73 -10.13 1.80 10.14
CA LEU A 73 -9.42 2.22 11.35
C LEU A 73 -8.20 1.34 11.63
N ALA A 74 -8.34 0.01 11.49
CA ALA A 74 -7.23 -0.92 11.71
C ALA A 74 -6.12 -0.73 10.65
N ALA A 75 -6.49 -0.68 9.37
CA ALA A 75 -5.55 -0.47 8.26
C ALA A 75 -4.94 0.93 8.31
N GLY A 76 -5.75 1.96 8.59
CA GLY A 76 -5.32 3.35 8.73
C GLY A 76 -4.37 3.55 9.92
N GLY A 77 -4.66 2.95 11.07
CA GLY A 77 -3.78 2.99 12.24
C GLY A 77 -2.45 2.28 12.01
N LEU A 78 -2.47 1.11 11.34
CA LEU A 78 -1.26 0.40 10.92
C LEU A 78 -0.46 1.21 9.90
N GLY A 79 -1.13 1.78 8.88
CA GLY A 79 -0.51 2.68 7.92
C GLY A 79 0.11 3.89 8.61
N GLN A 80 -0.59 4.52 9.54
CA GLN A 80 -0.06 5.67 10.26
C GLN A 80 1.18 5.32 11.09
N LYS A 81 1.17 4.20 11.80
CA LYS A 81 2.32 3.75 12.61
C LYS A 81 3.54 3.36 11.76
N TYR A 82 3.33 2.71 10.63
CA TYR A 82 4.42 2.14 9.82
C TYR A 82 4.87 3.03 8.65
N TRP A 83 4.04 3.96 8.19
CA TRP A 83 4.32 4.85 7.05
C TRP A 83 4.41 6.34 7.40
N LEU A 84 3.59 6.87 8.32
CA LEU A 84 3.47 8.33 8.53
C LEU A 84 4.17 8.84 9.78
N ASN A 85 4.08 8.11 10.90
CA ASN A 85 4.60 8.51 12.20
C ASN A 85 5.68 7.53 12.65
N ARG A 86 6.84 7.60 12.00
CA ARG A 86 8.03 6.86 12.43
C ARG A 86 9.00 7.80 13.15
N ASP A 87 9.50 7.36 14.30
CA ASP A 87 10.52 8.08 15.04
C ASP A 87 11.78 8.26 14.15
N GLY A 88 12.14 9.53 13.89
CA GLY A 88 13.33 9.90 13.12
C GLY A 88 13.11 10.30 11.66
N VAL A 89 11.89 10.22 11.12
CA VAL A 89 11.58 10.66 9.74
C VAL A 89 10.32 11.51 9.75
N SER A 90 10.44 12.81 9.42
CA SER A 90 9.33 13.76 9.51
C SER A 90 8.29 13.62 8.39
N TRP A 91 8.68 13.02 7.25
CA TRP A 91 7.80 12.81 6.10
C TRP A 91 8.45 11.86 5.08
N ALA A 92 7.73 10.84 4.61
CA ALA A 92 8.12 10.01 3.45
C ALA A 92 6.98 9.98 2.43
N THR A 93 7.20 10.55 1.25
CA THR A 93 6.26 10.50 0.11
C THR A 93 6.37 9.15 -0.59
N ALA A 94 5.29 8.37 -0.60
CA ALA A 94 5.15 7.26 -1.54
C ALA A 94 5.23 7.80 -2.97
N ARG A 95 6.04 7.19 -3.85
CA ARG A 95 6.03 7.58 -5.27
C ARG A 95 4.69 7.13 -5.87
N PRO A 96 3.93 8.02 -6.55
CA PRO A 96 2.66 7.65 -7.15
C PRO A 96 2.78 6.47 -8.12
N ARG A 97 3.90 6.34 -8.83
CA ARG A 97 4.16 5.22 -9.76
C ARG A 97 4.18 3.86 -9.08
N ASP A 98 4.57 3.80 -7.81
CA ASP A 98 4.66 2.54 -7.05
C ASP A 98 3.31 2.19 -6.42
N LEU A 99 2.52 3.22 -6.10
CA LEU A 99 1.19 3.09 -5.48
C LEU A 99 0.07 2.87 -6.50
N LEU A 100 0.15 3.47 -7.68
CA LEU A 100 -0.92 3.48 -8.67
C LEU A 100 -1.31 2.08 -9.14
N PRO A 101 -0.38 1.17 -9.49
CA PRO A 101 -0.76 -0.18 -9.94
C PRO A 101 -1.49 -0.97 -8.84
N PHE A 102 -1.05 -0.81 -7.59
CA PHE A 102 -1.70 -1.40 -6.43
C PHE A 102 -3.13 -0.87 -6.26
N LEU A 103 -3.32 0.45 -6.26
CA LEU A 103 -4.63 1.08 -6.14
C LEU A 103 -5.56 0.72 -7.29
N VAL A 104 -5.07 0.79 -8.53
CA VAL A 104 -5.83 0.41 -9.73
C VAL A 104 -6.23 -1.06 -9.67
N GLY A 105 -5.34 -1.95 -9.20
CA GLY A 105 -5.63 -3.37 -9.01
C GLY A 105 -6.77 -3.59 -8.01
N ILE A 106 -6.68 -2.98 -6.82
CA ILE A 106 -7.70 -3.14 -5.77
C ILE A 106 -9.03 -2.49 -6.17
N VAL A 107 -9.02 -1.22 -6.57
CA VAL A 107 -10.23 -0.47 -6.95
C VAL A 107 -10.85 -1.05 -8.22
N GLY A 108 -10.05 -1.41 -9.21
CA GLY A 108 -10.52 -2.04 -10.44
C GLY A 108 -11.16 -3.40 -10.19
N THR A 109 -10.55 -4.23 -9.33
CA THR A 109 -11.15 -5.51 -8.92
C THR A 109 -12.49 -5.28 -8.19
N TYR A 110 -12.54 -4.31 -7.28
CA TYR A 110 -13.77 -3.98 -6.56
C TYR A 110 -14.89 -3.52 -7.50
N ALA A 111 -14.57 -2.58 -8.41
CA ALA A 111 -15.51 -2.08 -9.40
C ALA A 111 -16.00 -3.21 -10.33
N LEU A 112 -15.11 -4.11 -10.76
CA LEU A 112 -15.49 -5.26 -11.58
C LEU A 112 -16.44 -6.21 -10.84
N CYS A 113 -16.13 -6.56 -9.59
CA CYS A 113 -17.03 -7.36 -8.75
C CYS A 113 -18.40 -6.71 -8.58
N TRP A 114 -18.42 -5.38 -8.38
CA TRP A 114 -19.66 -4.62 -8.28
C TRP A 114 -20.48 -4.71 -9.56
N VAL A 115 -19.87 -4.42 -10.72
CA VAL A 115 -20.54 -4.51 -12.03
C VAL A 115 -21.08 -5.92 -12.27
N VAL A 116 -20.29 -6.96 -12.00
CA VAL A 116 -20.72 -8.36 -12.17
C VAL A 116 -21.90 -8.67 -11.25
N ALA A 117 -21.82 -8.32 -9.96
CA ALA A 117 -22.87 -8.59 -9.01
C ALA A 117 -24.19 -7.88 -9.37
N GLU A 118 -24.12 -6.62 -9.81
CA GLU A 118 -25.30 -5.83 -10.17
C GLU A 118 -25.94 -6.29 -11.49
N THR A 119 -25.12 -6.63 -12.49
CA THR A 119 -25.62 -7.01 -13.82
C THR A 119 -26.12 -8.44 -13.91
N THR A 120 -25.59 -9.35 -13.08
CA THR A 120 -25.88 -10.79 -13.18
C THR A 120 -26.50 -11.39 -11.91
N GLY A 121 -26.53 -10.64 -10.80
CA GLY A 121 -26.91 -11.17 -9.48
C GLY A 121 -25.86 -12.11 -8.88
N ALA A 122 -24.70 -12.30 -9.51
CA ALA A 122 -23.66 -13.23 -9.09
C ALA A 122 -22.89 -12.73 -7.86
N ARG A 123 -23.48 -12.85 -6.66
CA ARG A 123 -22.85 -12.44 -5.39
C ARG A 123 -21.54 -13.19 -5.10
N TRP A 124 -21.33 -14.39 -5.66
CA TRP A 124 -20.07 -15.13 -5.52
C TRP A 124 -18.86 -14.39 -6.12
N ALA A 125 -19.08 -13.42 -7.01
CA ALA A 125 -18.00 -12.58 -7.56
C ALA A 125 -17.21 -11.85 -6.46
N TRP A 126 -17.84 -11.54 -5.32
CA TRP A 126 -17.17 -10.93 -4.16
C TRP A 126 -16.17 -11.87 -3.48
N LEU A 127 -16.41 -13.19 -3.49
CA LEU A 127 -15.44 -14.18 -2.98
C LEU A 127 -14.18 -14.20 -3.85
N VAL A 128 -14.37 -14.20 -5.17
CA VAL A 128 -13.26 -14.16 -6.13
C VAL A 128 -12.50 -12.84 -6.01
N GLY A 129 -13.21 -11.72 -5.92
CA GLY A 129 -12.60 -10.41 -5.67
C GLY A 129 -11.78 -10.36 -4.40
N ALA A 130 -12.26 -10.96 -3.31
CA ALA A 130 -11.52 -11.04 -2.04
C ALA A 130 -10.19 -11.80 -2.21
N VAL A 131 -10.20 -12.93 -2.92
CA VAL A 131 -8.98 -13.72 -3.19
C VAL A 131 -8.00 -12.94 -4.07
N VAL A 132 -8.50 -12.31 -5.14
CA VAL A 132 -7.68 -11.49 -6.05
C VAL A 132 -7.06 -10.31 -5.30
N ALA A 133 -7.84 -9.58 -4.52
CA ALA A 133 -7.38 -8.44 -3.74
C ALA A 133 -6.33 -8.84 -2.69
N ALA A 134 -6.56 -9.94 -1.95
CA ALA A 134 -5.56 -10.50 -1.04
C ALA A 134 -4.26 -10.86 -1.78
N THR A 135 -4.38 -11.51 -2.94
CA THR A 135 -3.22 -11.90 -3.76
C THR A 135 -2.42 -10.68 -4.21
N ILE A 136 -3.09 -9.60 -4.64
CA ILE A 136 -2.43 -8.34 -5.01
C ILE A 136 -1.63 -7.78 -3.82
N VAL A 137 -2.23 -7.72 -2.62
CA VAL A 137 -1.54 -7.24 -1.41
C VAL A 137 -0.32 -8.10 -1.09
N LEU A 138 -0.47 -9.43 -1.11
CA LEU A 138 0.61 -10.35 -0.79
C LEU A 138 1.74 -10.33 -1.85
N ALA A 139 1.41 -10.24 -3.13
CA ALA A 139 2.39 -10.11 -4.21
C ALA A 139 3.16 -8.78 -4.12
N THR A 140 2.45 -7.70 -3.79
CA THR A 140 3.06 -6.38 -3.54
C THR A 140 4.00 -6.45 -2.34
N GLY A 141 3.53 -7.03 -1.22
CA GLY A 141 4.36 -7.21 -0.02
C GLY A 141 5.57 -8.12 -0.24
N ARG A 142 5.43 -9.17 -1.04
CA ARG A 142 6.56 -10.04 -1.44
C ARG A 142 7.58 -9.28 -2.28
N SER A 143 7.14 -8.43 -3.20
CA SER A 143 8.02 -7.64 -4.06
C SER A 143 8.74 -6.57 -3.23
N TYR A 144 8.00 -5.85 -2.39
CA TYR A 144 8.55 -4.87 -1.45
C TYR A 144 9.63 -5.48 -0.55
N ARG A 145 9.37 -6.64 0.05
CA ARG A 145 10.34 -7.32 0.91
C ARG A 145 11.56 -7.86 0.17
N ARG A 146 11.46 -8.16 -1.13
CA ARG A 146 12.62 -8.57 -1.93
C ARG A 146 13.54 -7.40 -2.26
N GLU A 147 12.97 -6.20 -2.35
CA GLU A 147 13.68 -5.00 -2.75
C GLU A 147 14.26 -4.25 -1.54
N PHE A 148 13.54 -4.21 -0.41
CA PHE A 148 13.84 -3.35 0.73
C PHE A 148 14.05 -4.08 2.08
N GLY A 149 14.08 -5.43 2.11
CA GLY A 149 14.15 -6.17 3.38
C GLY A 149 14.81 -7.54 3.31
#